data_AF-A0A7Y9BQ35-F1
#
_entry.id   AF-A0A7Y9BQ35-F1
#
_cell.length_a   1.000
_cell.length_b   1.000
_cell.length_c   1.000
_cell.angle_alpha   90.00
_cell.angle_beta   90.00
_cell.angle_gamma   90.00
#
_symmetry.space_group_name_H-M   'P 1'
#
loop_
_entity.id
_entity.type
_entity.pdbx_description
1 polymer ?
#
loop_
_entity_poly.entity_id
_entity_poly.type
_entity_poly.pdbx_seq_one_letter_code
_entity_poly.pdbx_strand_id
1 'polypeptide(L)'
;MTTLTQQLHDEHADLLPHIERLRTVADTVGRTTPEALGTALAGLQRFLAHHLIPHAEAEDRVLYPAIDRVMGAAEATATMSREHVEVGRLARELDTLREAVDRDGLNDERQAALRRVLYGLYTLVKVHFAKEEEIYLPLLEERLPAPEAEQLLAELAHAGHHR
;
A
#
# COMPACT_ATOMS: atom_id res chain seq x y z
N MET A 1 -21.87 6.69 -14.46
CA MET A 1 -21.58 5.64 -13.46
C MET A 1 -20.08 5.42 -13.53
N THR A 2 -19.38 5.46 -12.40
CA THR A 2 -17.93 5.21 -12.34
C THR A 2 -17.68 3.73 -12.61
N THR A 3 -16.69 3.40 -13.44
CA THR A 3 -16.31 2.01 -13.71
C THR A 3 -15.48 1.46 -12.54
N LEU A 4 -15.37 0.14 -12.41
CA LEU A 4 -14.50 -0.52 -11.43
C LEU A 4 -13.08 0.05 -11.43
N THR A 5 -12.47 0.13 -12.61
CA THR A 5 -11.10 0.59 -12.78
C THR A 5 -10.95 2.08 -12.50
N GLN A 6 -11.93 2.92 -12.86
CA GLN A 6 -11.90 4.34 -12.50
C GLN A 6 -11.92 4.54 -10.99
N GLN A 7 -12.69 3.74 -10.24
CA GLN A 7 -12.67 3.85 -8.78
C GLN A 7 -11.31 3.45 -8.19
N LEU A 8 -10.69 2.37 -8.69
CA LEU A 8 -9.35 1.96 -8.27
C LEU A 8 -8.29 3.03 -8.61
N HIS A 9 -8.35 3.63 -9.79
CA HIS A 9 -7.51 4.75 -10.18
C HIS A 9 -7.64 5.94 -9.20
N ASP A 10 -8.88 6.29 -8.83
CA ASP A 10 -9.16 7.38 -7.90
C ASP A 10 -8.64 7.04 -6.49
N GLU A 11 -8.83 5.81 -6.01
CA GLU A 11 -8.30 5.33 -4.73
C GLU A 11 -6.77 5.37 -4.70
N HIS A 12 -6.08 4.88 -5.74
CA HIS A 12 -4.62 4.99 -5.84
C HIS A 12 -4.14 6.44 -5.89
N ALA A 13 -4.84 7.30 -6.62
CA ALA A 13 -4.54 8.73 -6.68
C ALA A 13 -4.62 9.39 -5.29
N ASP A 14 -5.59 8.99 -4.45
CA ASP A 14 -5.73 9.45 -3.08
C ASP A 14 -4.64 8.92 -2.14
N LEU A 15 -4.14 7.69 -2.36
CA LEU A 15 -3.07 7.09 -1.56
C LEU A 15 -1.68 7.65 -1.91
N LEU A 16 -1.43 8.00 -3.18
CA LEU A 16 -0.13 8.42 -3.70
C LEU A 16 0.56 9.55 -2.90
N PRO A 17 -0.12 10.64 -2.48
CA PRO A 17 0.49 11.68 -1.66
C PRO A 17 1.07 11.16 -0.34
N HIS A 18 0.43 10.15 0.26
CA HIS A 18 0.91 9.51 1.49
C HIS A 18 2.11 8.60 1.22
N ILE A 19 2.14 7.95 0.06
CA ILE A 19 3.30 7.17 -0.38
C ILE A 19 4.51 8.09 -0.59
N GLU A 20 4.35 9.23 -1.28
CA GLU A 20 5.43 10.21 -1.43
C GLU A 20 5.92 10.76 -0.08
N ARG A 21 5.05 10.81 0.94
CA ARG A 21 5.44 11.20 2.30
C ARG A 21 6.41 10.22 2.94
N LEU A 22 6.39 8.92 2.60
CA LEU A 22 7.38 7.95 3.11
C LEU A 22 8.80 8.39 2.75
N ARG A 23 9.02 8.78 1.47
CA ARG A 23 10.31 9.28 0.98
C ARG A 23 10.71 10.57 1.67
N THR A 24 9.80 11.55 1.74
CA THR A 24 10.15 12.85 2.34
C THR A 24 10.45 12.73 3.84
N VAL A 25 9.77 11.86 4.58
CA VAL A 25 10.12 11.59 5.98
C VAL A 25 11.50 10.93 6.06
N ALA A 26 11.80 9.96 5.20
CA ALA A 26 13.12 9.32 5.13
C ALA A 26 14.25 10.34 4.92
N ASP A 27 14.05 11.31 4.02
CA ASP A 27 14.99 12.39 3.71
C ASP A 27 15.31 13.28 4.95
N THR A 28 14.37 13.38 5.90
CA THR A 28 14.52 14.21 7.11
C THR A 28 15.07 13.47 8.33
N VAL A 29 15.18 12.13 8.30
CA VAL A 29 15.70 11.35 9.42
C VAL A 29 17.13 11.78 9.77
N GLY A 30 17.33 12.24 11.01
CA GLY A 30 18.61 12.78 11.49
C GLY A 30 18.85 14.26 11.16
N ARG A 31 17.91 14.93 10.49
CA ARG A 31 17.98 16.35 10.10
C ARG A 31 16.84 17.21 10.67
N THR A 32 15.88 16.58 11.33
CA THR A 32 14.72 17.23 11.96
C THR A 32 14.71 16.98 13.46
N THR A 33 13.84 17.68 14.19
CA THR A 33 13.71 17.49 15.64
C THR A 33 13.04 16.15 15.97
N PRO A 34 13.33 15.54 17.13
CA PRO A 34 12.69 14.30 17.55
C PRO A 34 11.16 14.37 17.56
N GLU A 35 10.59 15.51 17.97
CA GLU A 35 9.14 15.71 18.05
C GLU A 35 8.49 15.75 16.66
N ALA A 36 9.14 16.44 15.71
CA ALA A 36 8.69 16.50 14.32
C ALA A 36 8.79 15.12 13.65
N LEU A 37 9.88 14.39 13.89
CA LEU A 37 10.04 13.02 13.39
C LEU A 37 8.98 12.09 13.97
N GLY A 38 8.77 12.10 15.29
CA GLY A 38 7.75 11.26 15.95
C GLY A 38 6.35 11.52 15.42
N THR A 39 5.98 12.80 15.23
CA THR A 39 4.70 13.19 14.63
C THR A 39 4.55 12.67 13.21
N ALA A 40 5.60 12.76 12.40
CA ALA A 40 5.60 12.27 11.03
C ALA A 40 5.47 10.75 10.96
N LEU A 41 6.23 10.01 11.77
CA LEU A 41 6.16 8.55 11.87
C LEU A 41 4.77 8.09 12.32
N ALA A 42 4.20 8.69 13.36
CA ALA A 42 2.85 8.36 13.82
C ALA A 42 1.78 8.61 12.73
N GLY A 43 1.95 9.66 11.93
CA GLY A 43 1.08 9.92 10.77
C GLY A 43 1.17 8.84 9.69
N LEU A 44 2.40 8.43 9.35
CA LEU A 44 2.63 7.35 8.36
C LEU A 44 2.06 6.02 8.82
N GLN A 45 2.20 5.69 10.11
CA GLN A 45 1.66 4.44 10.64
C GLN A 45 0.13 4.39 10.62
N ARG A 46 -0.54 5.49 10.99
CA ARG A 46 -1.99 5.56 10.87
C ARG A 46 -2.43 5.35 9.43
N PHE A 47 -1.73 5.99 8.48
CA PHE A 47 -1.95 5.76 7.06
C PHE A 47 -1.78 4.28 6.68
N LEU A 48 -0.65 3.66 7.02
CA LEU A 48 -0.39 2.26 6.70
C LEU A 48 -1.45 1.33 7.30
N ALA A 49 -1.77 1.51 8.58
CA ALA A 49 -2.64 0.59 9.33
C ALA A 49 -4.14 0.74 9.01
N HIS A 50 -4.58 1.93 8.61
CA HIS A 50 -6.00 2.24 8.41
C HIS A 50 -6.40 2.47 6.96
N HIS A 51 -5.43 2.66 6.05
CA HIS A 51 -5.71 2.90 4.63
C HIS A 51 -4.98 1.89 3.75
N LEU A 52 -3.64 1.89 3.74
CA LEU A 52 -2.88 1.08 2.77
C LEU A 52 -3.04 -0.43 2.98
N ILE A 53 -2.88 -0.92 4.21
CA ILE A 53 -3.00 -2.36 4.50
C ILE A 53 -4.42 -2.88 4.26
N PRO A 54 -5.49 -2.22 4.74
CA PRO A 54 -6.86 -2.64 4.42
C PRO A 54 -7.16 -2.69 2.92
N HIS A 55 -6.65 -1.73 2.14
CA HIS A 55 -6.79 -1.71 0.69
C HIS A 55 -6.10 -2.94 0.05
N ALA A 56 -4.83 -3.18 0.37
CA ALA A 56 -4.08 -4.36 -0.09
C ALA A 56 -4.78 -5.69 0.28
N GLU A 57 -5.32 -5.78 1.50
CA GLU A 57 -6.07 -6.96 1.96
C GLU A 57 -7.40 -7.16 1.22
N ALA A 58 -8.02 -6.08 0.74
CA ALA A 58 -9.24 -6.16 -0.07
C ALA A 58 -8.92 -6.63 -1.49
N GLU A 59 -7.83 -6.14 -2.08
CA GLU A 59 -7.35 -6.56 -3.40
C GLU A 59 -6.97 -8.04 -3.43
N ASP A 60 -6.21 -8.52 -2.44
CA ASP A 60 -5.86 -9.94 -2.30
C ASP A 60 -7.10 -10.84 -2.24
N ARG A 61 -8.17 -10.38 -1.59
CA ARG A 61 -9.40 -11.16 -1.38
C ARG A 61 -10.32 -11.16 -2.58
N VAL A 62 -10.35 -10.06 -3.33
CA VAL A 62 -11.40 -9.77 -4.32
C VAL A 62 -10.82 -9.55 -5.71
N LEU A 63 -9.90 -8.60 -5.85
CA LEU A 63 -9.38 -8.15 -7.15
C LEU A 63 -8.49 -9.23 -7.80
N TYR A 64 -7.54 -9.76 -7.06
CA TYR A 64 -6.54 -10.70 -7.59
C TYR A 64 -7.13 -12.03 -8.06
N PRO A 65 -8.10 -12.66 -7.35
CA PRO A 65 -8.82 -13.81 -7.88
C PRO A 65 -9.56 -13.55 -9.21
N ALA A 66 -10.08 -12.33 -9.40
CA ALA A 66 -10.72 -11.96 -10.66
C ALA A 66 -9.69 -11.82 -11.80
N ILE A 67 -8.53 -11.22 -11.53
CA ILE A 67 -7.43 -11.13 -12.50
C ILE A 67 -6.92 -12.52 -12.88
N ASP A 68 -6.65 -13.40 -11.92
CA ASP A 68 -6.20 -14.76 -12.18
C ASP A 68 -7.18 -15.53 -13.08
N ARG A 69 -8.49 -15.35 -12.85
CA ARG A 69 -9.56 -15.92 -13.69
C ARG A 69 -9.53 -15.37 -15.11
N VAL A 70 -9.44 -14.05 -15.27
CA VAL A 70 -9.37 -13.37 -16.57
C VAL A 70 -8.11 -13.74 -17.36
N MET A 71 -7.00 -14.00 -16.66
CA MET A 71 -5.75 -14.47 -17.25
C MET A 71 -5.74 -15.98 -17.53
N GLY A 72 -6.66 -16.75 -16.92
CA GLY A 72 -6.70 -18.21 -17.03
C GLY A 72 -5.50 -18.89 -16.36
N ALA A 73 -4.90 -18.25 -15.36
CA ALA A 73 -3.70 -18.74 -14.67
C ALA A 73 -3.84 -18.51 -13.16
N ALA A 74 -3.92 -19.59 -12.39
CA ALA A 74 -4.30 -19.61 -10.97
C ALA A 74 -3.29 -18.97 -9.99
N GLU A 75 -2.20 -18.38 -10.50
CA GLU A 75 -1.15 -17.74 -9.71
C GLU A 75 -0.59 -16.49 -10.43
N ALA A 76 -1.34 -15.91 -11.37
CA ALA A 76 -0.87 -14.78 -12.17
C ALA A 76 -0.57 -13.53 -11.32
N THR A 77 -1.21 -13.42 -10.16
CA THR A 77 -1.04 -12.35 -9.17
C THR A 77 -0.28 -12.79 -7.91
N ALA A 78 0.25 -14.03 -7.85
CA ALA A 78 0.93 -14.52 -6.64
C ALA A 78 2.14 -13.66 -6.22
N THR A 79 2.81 -13.02 -7.18
CA THR A 79 3.89 -12.06 -6.88
C THR A 79 3.37 -10.79 -6.21
N MET A 80 2.15 -10.34 -6.54
CA MET A 80 1.52 -9.16 -5.93
C MET A 80 1.18 -9.43 -4.47
N SER A 81 0.54 -10.56 -4.17
CA SER A 81 0.27 -10.97 -2.78
C SER A 81 1.56 -11.13 -1.96
N ARG A 82 2.66 -11.60 -2.56
CA ARG A 82 3.97 -11.64 -1.88
C ARG A 82 4.50 -10.23 -1.55
N GLU A 83 4.24 -9.24 -2.41
CA GLU A 83 4.58 -7.84 -2.14
C GLU A 83 3.75 -7.29 -0.98
N HIS A 84 2.45 -7.58 -0.90
CA HIS A 84 1.61 -7.23 0.26
C HIS A 84 2.15 -7.80 1.58
N VAL A 85 2.60 -9.05 1.59
CA VAL A 85 3.25 -9.66 2.77
C VAL A 85 4.50 -8.86 3.19
N GLU A 86 5.28 -8.38 2.23
CA GLU A 86 6.48 -7.57 2.51
C GLU A 86 6.12 -6.17 3.03
N VAL A 87 5.13 -5.51 2.43
CA VAL A 87 4.62 -4.21 2.88
C VAL A 87 4.13 -4.32 4.33
N GLY A 88 3.34 -5.36 4.66
CA GLY A 88 2.90 -5.62 6.02
C GLY A 88 4.05 -5.88 7.00
N ARG A 89 5.10 -6.60 6.57
CA ARG A 89 6.30 -6.82 7.39
C ARG A 89 7.04 -5.52 7.68
N LEU A 90 7.26 -4.68 6.66
CA LEU A 90 7.94 -3.39 6.80
C LEU A 90 7.10 -2.39 7.62
N ALA A 91 5.77 -2.42 7.51
CA ALA A 91 4.89 -1.58 8.31
C ALA A 91 4.97 -1.92 9.81
N ARG A 92 5.00 -3.21 10.17
CA ARG A 92 5.23 -3.65 11.56
C ARG A 92 6.62 -3.27 12.07
N GLU A 93 7.63 -3.40 11.21
CA GLU A 93 8.99 -2.99 11.56
C GLU A 93 9.09 -1.48 11.80
N LEU A 94 8.40 -0.66 11.01
CA LEU A 94 8.31 0.78 11.22
C LEU A 94 7.72 1.10 12.61
N ASP A 95 6.73 0.33 13.05
CA ASP A 95 6.14 0.50 14.39
C ASP A 95 7.06 0.13 15.53
N THR A 96 7.74 -1.01 15.41
CA THR A 96 8.78 -1.37 16.37
C THR A 96 9.89 -0.30 16.45
N LEU A 97 10.31 0.26 15.29
CA LEU A 97 11.33 1.31 15.24
C LEU A 97 10.86 2.62 15.85
N ARG A 98 9.62 3.05 15.58
CA ARG A 98 9.06 4.25 16.21
C ARG A 98 9.02 4.11 17.72
N GLU A 99 8.50 3.00 18.23
CA GLU A 99 8.44 2.78 19.67
C GLU A 99 9.83 2.76 20.31
N ALA A 100 10.83 2.18 19.63
CA ALA A 100 12.20 2.20 20.10
C ALA A 100 12.78 3.63 20.12
N VAL A 101 12.44 4.47 19.14
CA VAL A 101 12.82 5.89 19.13
C VAL A 101 12.13 6.65 20.27
N ASP A 102 10.85 6.38 20.52
CA ASP A 102 10.09 7.03 21.60
C ASP A 102 10.65 6.66 22.99
N ARG A 103 11.11 5.41 23.19
CA ARG A 103 11.67 4.93 24.46
C ARG A 103 13.14 5.29 24.67
N ASP A 104 13.96 5.04 23.66
CA ASP A 104 15.42 4.99 23.80
C ASP A 104 16.13 6.10 23.02
N GLY A 105 15.37 6.98 22.37
CA GLY A 105 15.88 8.04 21.52
C GLY A 105 16.45 7.57 20.19
N LEU A 106 16.83 8.54 19.37
CA LEU A 106 17.35 8.31 18.03
C LEU A 106 18.88 8.20 18.06
N ASN A 107 19.43 7.07 17.58
CA ASN A 107 20.86 6.86 17.35
C ASN A 107 21.12 6.54 15.86
N ASP A 108 22.39 6.46 15.44
CA ASP A 108 22.75 6.26 14.03
C ASP A 108 22.19 4.95 13.43
N GLU A 109 22.14 3.88 14.23
CA GLU A 109 21.58 2.60 13.83
C GLU A 109 20.07 2.70 13.55
N ARG A 110 19.30 3.29 14.47
CA ARG A 110 17.86 3.51 14.31
C ARG A 110 17.57 4.46 13.15
N GLN A 111 18.41 5.48 12.96
CA GLN A 111 18.29 6.35 11.78
C GLN A 111 18.47 5.57 10.47
N ALA A 112 19.49 4.72 10.39
CA ALA A 112 19.72 3.89 9.21
C ALA A 112 18.57 2.92 8.97
N ALA A 113 18.06 2.28 10.03
CA ALA A 113 16.92 1.38 9.97
C ALA A 113 15.63 2.08 9.51
N LEU A 114 15.33 3.26 10.06
CA LEU A 114 14.17 4.08 9.65
C LEU A 114 14.26 4.45 8.17
N ARG A 115 15.41 4.97 7.70
CA ARG A 115 15.60 5.30 6.29
C ARG A 115 15.40 4.08 5.40
N ARG A 116 15.98 2.93 5.77
CA ARG A 116 15.83 1.67 5.03
C ARG A 116 14.37 1.25 4.91
N VAL A 117 13.61 1.26 6.00
CA VAL A 117 12.18 0.88 6.01
C VAL A 117 11.36 1.86 5.17
N LEU A 118 11.55 3.16 5.37
CA LEU A 118 10.75 4.20 4.71
C LEU A 118 11.01 4.23 3.20
N TYR A 119 12.26 4.17 2.74
CA TYR A 119 12.55 4.07 1.31
C TYR A 119 12.10 2.73 0.73
N GLY A 120 12.25 1.63 1.48
CA GLY A 120 11.78 0.31 1.07
C GLY A 120 10.27 0.28 0.82
N LEU A 121 9.48 0.81 1.76
CA LEU A 121 8.03 0.96 1.60
C LEU A 121 7.69 1.87 0.42
N TYR A 122 8.35 3.02 0.31
CA TYR A 122 8.13 3.97 -0.80
C TYR A 122 8.28 3.30 -2.16
N THR A 123 9.44 2.68 -2.41
CA THR A 123 9.76 2.10 -3.71
C THR A 123 8.89 0.88 -4.00
N LEU A 124 8.68 0.01 -3.01
CA LEU A 124 7.88 -1.20 -3.19
C LEU A 124 6.44 -0.85 -3.56
N VAL A 125 5.79 0.04 -2.80
CA VAL A 125 4.38 0.41 -3.05
C VAL A 125 4.23 1.18 -4.36
N LYS A 126 5.17 2.06 -4.72
CA LYS A 126 5.10 2.76 -6.02
C LYS A 126 5.16 1.81 -7.21
N VAL A 127 6.07 0.83 -7.17
CA VAL A 127 6.17 -0.16 -8.26
C VAL A 127 4.96 -1.07 -8.26
N HIS A 128 4.43 -1.40 -7.08
CA HIS A 128 3.22 -2.18 -6.93
C HIS A 128 2.01 -1.52 -7.62
N PHE A 129 1.70 -0.27 -7.26
CA PHE A 129 0.61 0.47 -7.92
C PHE A 129 0.84 0.61 -9.42
N ALA A 130 2.08 0.85 -9.88
CA ALA A 130 2.36 0.90 -11.31
C ALA A 130 2.01 -0.41 -12.03
N LYS A 131 2.20 -1.58 -11.41
CA LYS A 131 1.79 -2.86 -12.00
C LYS A 131 0.26 -2.97 -12.10
N GLU A 132 -0.47 -2.56 -11.08
CA GLU A 132 -1.93 -2.58 -11.12
C GLU A 132 -2.45 -1.64 -12.20
N GLU A 133 -2.02 -0.39 -12.14
CA GLU A 133 -2.39 0.70 -13.05
C GLU A 133 -2.06 0.41 -14.51
N GLU A 134 -0.86 -0.10 -14.80
CA GLU A 134 -0.36 -0.23 -16.17
C GLU A 134 -0.62 -1.61 -16.78
N ILE A 135 -0.87 -2.64 -15.95
CA ILE A 135 -0.98 -4.03 -16.42
C ILE A 135 -2.35 -4.60 -16.11
N TYR A 136 -2.78 -4.60 -14.85
CA TYR A 136 -3.96 -5.36 -14.45
C TYR A 136 -5.27 -4.62 -14.66
N LEU A 137 -5.34 -3.32 -14.37
CA LEU A 137 -6.55 -2.53 -14.61
C LEU A 137 -6.92 -2.46 -16.09
N PRO A 138 -6.00 -2.17 -17.04
CA PRO A 138 -6.31 -2.20 -18.47
C PRO A 138 -6.77 -3.58 -18.95
N LEU A 139 -6.20 -4.65 -18.39
CA LEU A 139 -6.59 -6.02 -18.69
C LEU A 139 -8.04 -6.30 -18.24
N LEU A 140 -8.44 -5.84 -17.05
CA LEU A 140 -9.80 -5.99 -16.56
C LEU A 140 -10.79 -5.17 -17.41
N GLU A 141 -10.43 -3.95 -17.83
CA GLU A 141 -11.26 -3.15 -18.75
C GLU A 141 -11.50 -3.85 -20.09
N GLU A 142 -10.47 -4.49 -20.64
CA GLU A 142 -10.57 -5.19 -21.92
C GLU A 142 -11.42 -6.47 -21.82
N ARG A 143 -11.31 -7.20 -20.70
CA ARG A 143 -11.76 -8.61 -20.64
C ARG A 143 -12.91 -8.88 -19.70
N LEU A 144 -13.26 -7.95 -18.81
CA LEU A 144 -14.33 -8.15 -17.83
C LEU A 144 -15.65 -7.51 -18.33
N PRO A 145 -16.73 -8.30 -18.55
CA PRO A 145 -18.03 -7.74 -18.93
C PRO A 145 -18.58 -6.77 -17.87
N ALA A 146 -19.30 -5.73 -18.31
CA ALA A 146 -19.80 -4.68 -17.41
C ALA A 146 -20.58 -5.19 -16.17
N PRO A 147 -21.48 -6.19 -16.28
CA PRO A 147 -22.18 -6.72 -15.09
C PRO A 147 -21.24 -7.38 -14.08
N GLU A 148 -20.19 -8.06 -14.55
CA GLU A 148 -19.18 -8.66 -13.67
C GLU A 148 -18.29 -7.59 -13.03
N ALA A 149 -17.95 -6.53 -13.77
CA ALA A 149 -17.18 -5.41 -13.25
C ALA A 149 -17.95 -4.64 -12.16
N GLU A 150 -19.26 -4.43 -12.33
CA GLU A 150 -20.13 -3.82 -11.32
C GLU A 150 -20.23 -4.66 -10.04
N GLN A 151 -20.35 -5.99 -10.19
CA GLN A 151 -20.35 -6.90 -9.05
C GLN A 151 -19.01 -6.86 -8.31
N LEU A 152 -17.90 -6.94 -9.04
CA LEU A 152 -16.56 -6.93 -8.46
C LEU A 152 -16.28 -5.61 -7.70
N LEU A 153 -16.75 -4.49 -8.24
CA LEU A 153 -16.69 -3.18 -7.58
C LEU A 153 -17.43 -3.17 -6.24
N ALA A 154 -18.64 -3.73 -6.21
CA ALA A 154 -19.43 -3.83 -4.97
C ALA A 154 -18.76 -4.73 -3.93
N GLU A 155 -18.17 -5.85 -4.36
CA GLU A 155 -17.41 -6.76 -3.48
C GLU A 155 -16.16 -6.08 -2.90
N LEU A 156 -15.43 -5.31 -3.72
CA LEU A 156 -14.23 -4.61 -3.28
C LEU A 156 -14.55 -3.51 -2.27
N ALA A 157 -15.59 -2.70 -2.54
CA ALA A 157 -16.06 -1.68 -1.59
C ALA A 157 -16.46 -2.32 -0.25
N HIS A 158 -17.15 -3.45 -0.28
CA HIS A 158 -17.51 -4.18 0.94
C HIS A 158 -16.27 -4.71 1.68
N ALA A 159 -15.31 -5.28 0.96
CA ALA A 159 -14.08 -5.83 1.50
C ALA A 159 -13.18 -4.79 2.17
N GLY A 160 -13.18 -3.54 1.69
CA GLY A 160 -12.45 -2.41 2.27
C GLY A 160 -13.11 -1.80 3.52
N HIS A 161 -14.41 -2.04 3.75
CA HIS A 161 -15.16 -1.50 4.89
C HIS A 161 -15.30 -2.47 6.07
N HIS A 162 -14.95 -3.75 5.92
CA HIS A 162 -15.01 -4.71 7.02
C HIS A 162 -13.80 -4.61 7.95
N ARG A 163 -14.01 -3.95 9.09
CA ARG A 163 -13.26 -4.14 10.34
C ARG A 163 -14.21 -4.21 11.53
#